data_AF-A0A9N7Q3X4-F1
#
_entry.id   AF-A0A9N7Q3X4-F1
#
_cell.length_a   1.000
_cell.length_b   1.000
_cell.length_c   1.000
_cell.angle_alpha   90.00
_cell.angle_beta   90.00
_cell.angle_gamma   90.00
#
_symmetry.space_group_name_H-M   'P 1'
#
loop_
_entity.id
_entity.type
_entity.pdbx_description
1 polymer ?
#
loop_
_entity_poly.entity_id
_entity_poly.type
_entity_poly.pdbx_seq_one_letter_code
_entity_poly.pdbx_strand_id
1 'polypeptide(L)'
;MHRLMRRWLCPLLLVAGASASASAQDLVECKRIEHDQLVAATQETLLFLRCRARQVAYEAPRLKGVSQRFKDDLVFACLDQADAVEHQLRVRHGYSRDSLARQRCDLSASAPG
;
A
#
# COMPACT_ATOMS: atom_id res chain seq x y z
N MET A 1 -16.84 -6.84 -60.52
CA MET A 1 -16.14 -5.69 -59.91
C MET A 1 -16.44 -5.67 -58.42
N HIS A 2 -15.38 -5.60 -57.62
CA HIS A 2 -15.33 -5.76 -56.17
C HIS A 2 -16.27 -4.82 -55.40
N ARG A 3 -16.94 -5.33 -54.35
CA ARG A 3 -17.01 -4.65 -53.04
C ARG A 3 -16.99 -5.68 -51.91
N LEU A 4 -15.82 -5.77 -51.26
CA LEU A 4 -15.59 -6.50 -50.01
C LEU A 4 -16.60 -6.02 -48.95
N MET A 5 -17.45 -6.93 -48.47
CA MET A 5 -18.23 -6.72 -47.25
C MET A 5 -17.32 -6.87 -46.04
N ARG A 6 -16.89 -5.71 -45.54
CA ARG A 6 -16.06 -5.45 -44.38
C ARG A 6 -16.85 -5.76 -43.10
N ARG A 7 -16.88 -7.03 -42.68
CA ARG A 7 -17.50 -7.43 -41.39
C ARG A 7 -16.46 -7.29 -40.30
N TRP A 8 -16.48 -6.14 -39.61
CA TRP A 8 -15.62 -5.84 -38.47
C TRP A 8 -15.92 -6.80 -37.33
N LEU A 9 -14.89 -7.56 -36.94
CA LEU A 9 -14.81 -8.27 -35.67
C LEU A 9 -14.84 -7.23 -34.55
N CYS A 10 -15.86 -7.28 -33.69
CA CYS A 10 -15.93 -6.53 -32.44
C CYS A 10 -14.68 -6.83 -31.59
N PRO A 11 -13.81 -5.87 -31.30
CA PRO A 11 -12.76 -6.09 -30.33
C PRO A 11 -13.35 -6.03 -28.92
N LEU A 12 -13.08 -7.09 -28.17
CA LEU A 12 -12.90 -7.13 -26.71
C LEU A 12 -12.76 -5.75 -26.06
N LEU A 13 -13.75 -5.33 -25.28
CA LEU A 13 -13.60 -4.29 -24.26
C LEU A 13 -14.50 -4.63 -23.06
N LEU A 14 -14.18 -5.73 -22.37
CA LEU A 14 -14.56 -5.92 -20.97
C LEU A 14 -13.56 -5.13 -20.12
N VAL A 15 -13.82 -3.84 -19.99
CA VAL A 15 -13.21 -2.97 -18.96
C VAL A 15 -13.87 -3.35 -17.63
N ALA A 16 -13.28 -4.29 -16.92
CA ALA A 16 -13.60 -4.60 -15.53
C ALA A 16 -12.29 -4.78 -14.76
N GLY A 17 -11.56 -3.68 -14.58
CA GLY A 17 -10.28 -3.65 -13.88
C GLY A 17 -10.00 -2.33 -13.16
N ALA A 18 -11.03 -1.53 -12.90
CA ALA A 18 -10.90 -0.20 -12.31
C ALA A 18 -11.66 -0.12 -10.96
N SER A 19 -11.28 -0.96 -9.99
CA SER A 19 -11.83 -0.86 -8.62
C SER A 19 -10.88 -1.42 -7.54
N ALA A 20 -9.57 -1.45 -7.77
CA ALA A 20 -8.58 -1.90 -6.76
C ALA A 20 -7.55 -0.81 -6.38
N SER A 21 -7.56 0.35 -7.05
CA SER A 21 -6.52 1.38 -6.90
C SER A 21 -6.86 2.52 -5.93
N ALA A 22 -8.08 2.53 -5.37
CA ALA A 22 -8.50 3.57 -4.42
C ALA A 22 -8.03 3.30 -2.98
N SER A 23 -7.90 2.04 -2.56
CA SER A 23 -7.42 1.70 -1.22
C SER A 23 -5.92 1.97 -1.08
N ALA A 24 -5.13 1.67 -2.11
CA ALA A 24 -3.67 1.84 -2.09
C ALA A 24 -3.23 3.31 -1.95
N GLN A 25 -3.97 4.28 -2.50
CA GLN A 25 -3.58 5.69 -2.47
C GLN A 25 -3.89 6.38 -1.13
N ASP A 26 -5.00 6.04 -0.48
CA ASP A 26 -5.31 6.53 0.86
C ASP A 26 -4.33 5.96 1.91
N LEU A 27 -3.76 4.78 1.62
CA LEU A 27 -2.68 4.15 2.38
C LEU A 27 -1.29 4.80 2.18
N VAL A 28 -1.11 5.69 1.18
CA VAL A 28 0.17 6.38 0.89
C VAL A 28 0.45 7.50 1.89
N GLU A 29 -0.60 8.12 2.42
CA GLU A 29 -0.54 9.09 3.50
C GLU A 29 -0.94 8.29 4.74
N CYS A 30 -0.03 8.08 5.68
CA CYS A 30 -0.29 7.16 6.80
C CYS A 30 -1.56 7.56 7.54
N LYS A 31 -2.66 6.89 7.22
CA LYS A 31 -3.99 7.11 7.74
C LYS A 31 -4.36 5.89 8.54
N ARG A 32 -5.28 6.10 9.48
CA ARG A 32 -5.82 5.00 10.28
C ARG A 32 -6.47 3.98 9.36
N ILE A 33 -5.89 2.79 9.29
CA ILE A 33 -6.45 1.66 8.52
C ILE A 33 -7.52 0.99 9.39
N GLU A 34 -8.73 0.86 8.85
CA GLU A 34 -9.79 0.12 9.53
C GLU A 34 -9.44 -1.38 9.64
N HIS A 35 -9.90 -2.01 10.71
CA HIS A 35 -9.49 -3.37 11.06
C HIS A 35 -9.86 -4.41 9.98
N ASP A 36 -11.02 -4.24 9.35
CA ASP A 36 -11.50 -5.08 8.26
C ASP A 36 -10.55 -5.07 7.05
N GLN A 37 -10.00 -3.91 6.70
CA GLN A 37 -9.01 -3.76 5.62
C GLN A 37 -7.70 -4.48 5.96
N LEU A 38 -7.25 -4.41 7.23
CA LEU A 38 -6.07 -5.15 7.70
C LEU A 38 -6.28 -6.67 7.66
N VAL A 39 -7.50 -7.14 7.95
CA VAL A 39 -7.86 -8.57 7.90
C VAL A 39 -7.96 -9.07 6.46
N ALA A 40 -8.52 -8.27 5.56
CA ALA A 40 -8.62 -8.62 4.15
C ALA A 40 -7.28 -8.55 3.41
N ALA A 41 -6.32 -7.77 3.92
CA ALA A 41 -5.02 -7.60 3.29
C ALA A 41 -4.21 -8.91 3.19
N THR A 42 -3.49 -9.04 2.08
CA THR A 42 -2.54 -10.14 1.87
C THR A 42 -1.27 -9.92 2.69
N GLN A 43 -0.50 -10.99 2.89
CA GLN A 43 0.81 -10.91 3.56
C GLN A 43 1.76 -9.92 2.86
N GLU A 44 1.81 -9.95 1.52
CA GLU A 44 2.65 -9.04 0.73
C GLU A 44 2.22 -7.59 0.92
N THR A 45 0.90 -7.32 0.86
CA THR A 45 0.34 -5.99 1.11
C THR A 45 0.71 -5.49 2.50
N LEU A 46 0.59 -6.33 3.53
CA LEU A 46 0.96 -5.97 4.90
C LEU A 46 2.46 -5.65 5.01
N LEU A 47 3.34 -6.47 4.43
CA LEU A 47 4.78 -6.19 4.42
C LEU A 47 5.11 -4.87 3.71
N PHE A 48 4.47 -4.62 2.57
CA PHE A 48 4.60 -3.37 1.83
C PHE A 48 4.17 -2.16 2.69
N LEU A 49 2.98 -2.22 3.29
CA LEU A 49 2.43 -1.14 4.12
C LEU A 49 3.31 -0.83 5.32
N ARG A 50 3.78 -1.87 6.02
CA ARG A 50 4.71 -1.74 7.13
C ARG A 50 5.96 -0.97 6.71
N CYS A 51 6.55 -1.38 5.59
CA CYS A 51 7.78 -0.79 5.10
C CYS A 51 7.60 0.63 4.63
N ARG A 52 6.50 0.91 3.94
CA ARG A 52 6.17 2.26 3.49
C ARG A 52 5.94 3.20 4.67
N ALA A 53 5.16 2.79 5.66
CA ALA A 53 4.88 3.60 6.84
C ALA A 53 6.16 3.96 7.62
N ARG A 54 7.05 2.98 7.84
CA ARG A 54 8.36 3.24 8.48
C ARG A 54 9.23 4.21 7.69
N GLN A 55 9.23 4.10 6.35
CA GLN A 55 9.97 5.03 5.49
C GLN A 55 9.42 6.46 5.62
N VAL A 56 8.11 6.63 5.52
CA VAL A 56 7.48 7.94 5.63
C VAL A 56 7.72 8.55 7.01
N ALA A 57 7.64 7.77 8.10
CA ALA A 57 7.99 8.23 9.44
C ALA A 57 9.44 8.74 9.53
N TYR A 58 10.39 8.08 8.85
CA TYR A 58 11.79 8.51 8.81
C TYR A 58 12.00 9.78 7.95
N GLU A 59 11.24 9.92 6.86
CA GLU A 59 11.34 11.05 5.93
C GLU A 59 10.57 12.29 6.41
N ALA A 60 9.50 12.13 7.19
CA ALA A 60 8.60 13.19 7.64
C ALA A 60 9.32 14.38 8.32
N PRO A 61 10.32 14.19 9.21
CA PRO A 61 11.06 15.31 9.80
C PRO A 61 11.78 16.20 8.77
N ARG A 62 12.15 15.62 7.62
CA ARG A 62 12.92 16.27 6.54
C ARG A 62 12.06 17.09 5.59
N LEU A 63 10.73 17.03 5.73
CA LEU A 63 9.80 17.81 4.90
C LEU A 63 10.04 19.32 5.08
N LYS A 64 10.00 20.06 3.98
CA LYS A 64 10.17 21.52 3.94
C LYS A 64 8.84 22.19 3.65
N GLY A 65 8.62 23.39 4.18
CA GLY A 65 7.40 24.18 3.92
C GLY A 65 6.15 23.70 4.67
N VAL A 66 6.29 22.78 5.62
CA VAL A 66 5.19 22.29 6.48
C VAL A 66 5.45 22.63 7.94
N SER A 67 4.37 22.72 8.74
CA SER A 67 4.47 22.99 10.18
C SER A 67 5.10 21.82 10.93
N GLN A 68 5.74 22.10 12.08
CA GLN A 68 6.30 21.05 12.92
C GLN A 68 5.22 20.06 13.38
N ARG A 69 4.05 20.58 13.76
CA ARG A 69 2.89 19.77 14.13
C ARG A 69 2.50 18.77 13.05
N PHE A 70 2.46 19.20 11.78
CA PHE A 70 2.14 18.30 10.67
C PHE A 70 3.17 17.17 10.54
N LYS A 71 4.45 17.47 10.72
CA LYS A 71 5.51 16.45 10.69
C LYS A 71 5.32 15.44 11.81
N ASP A 72 5.08 15.93 13.02
CA ASP A 72 4.88 15.08 14.20
C ASP A 72 3.63 14.20 14.03
N ASP A 73 2.51 14.78 13.61
CA ASP A 73 1.26 14.06 13.32
C ASP A 73 1.47 12.95 12.27
N LEU A 74 2.22 13.25 11.21
CA LEU A 74 2.57 12.27 10.17
C LEU A 74 3.47 11.15 10.72
N VAL A 75 4.46 11.48 11.54
CA VAL A 75 5.32 10.48 12.20
C VAL A 75 4.48 9.55 13.05
N PHE A 76 3.62 10.09 13.92
CA PHE A 76 2.80 9.27 14.81
C PHE A 76 1.83 8.40 14.02
N ALA A 77 1.13 8.96 13.03
CA ALA A 77 0.19 8.19 12.21
C ALA A 77 0.88 7.04 11.45
N CYS A 78 2.10 7.26 10.95
CA CYS A 78 2.89 6.21 10.30
C CYS A 78 3.39 5.13 11.26
N LEU A 79 3.80 5.48 12.47
CA LEU A 79 4.23 4.50 13.46
C LEU A 79 3.05 3.65 13.93
N ASP A 80 1.88 4.26 14.18
CA ASP A 80 0.67 3.54 14.55
C ASP A 80 0.22 2.58 13.44
N GLN A 81 0.26 3.01 12.19
CA GLN A 81 -0.03 2.14 11.04
C GLN A 81 0.96 0.97 10.96
N ALA A 82 2.26 1.23 11.13
CA ALA A 82 3.28 0.19 11.11
C ALA A 82 3.03 -0.85 12.22
N ASP A 83 2.69 -0.40 13.43
CA ASP A 83 2.42 -1.29 14.57
C ASP A 83 1.15 -2.13 14.37
N ALA A 84 0.08 -1.53 13.83
CA ALA A 84 -1.15 -2.26 13.51
C ALA A 84 -0.91 -3.36 12.45
N VAL A 85 -0.13 -3.03 11.42
CA VAL A 85 0.26 -3.97 10.36
C VAL A 85 1.18 -5.06 10.90
N GLU A 86 2.17 -4.72 11.73
CA GLU A 86 3.05 -5.70 12.37
C GLU A 86 2.29 -6.64 13.29
N HIS A 87 1.33 -6.12 14.06
CA HIS A 87 0.43 -6.96 14.83
C HIS A 87 -0.26 -7.97 13.93
N GLN A 88 -0.81 -7.52 12.79
CA GLN A 88 -1.51 -8.40 11.86
C GLN A 88 -0.60 -9.47 11.22
N LEU A 89 0.62 -9.10 10.84
CA LEU A 89 1.63 -10.04 10.36
C LEU A 89 1.96 -11.11 11.40
N ARG A 90 2.01 -10.74 12.68
CA ARG A 90 2.28 -11.67 13.78
C ARG A 90 1.10 -12.61 14.02
N VAL A 91 -0.13 -12.08 14.10
CA VAL A 91 -1.30 -12.90 14.47
C VAL A 91 -1.79 -13.79 13.33
N ARG A 92 -1.73 -13.34 12.07
CA ARG A 92 -2.25 -14.11 10.92
C ARG A 92 -1.18 -14.88 10.15
N HIS A 93 0.04 -14.35 10.09
CA HIS A 93 1.09 -14.88 9.22
C HIS A 93 2.27 -15.46 10.00
N GLY A 94 2.19 -15.53 11.34
CA GLY A 94 3.18 -16.21 12.17
C GLY A 94 4.53 -15.50 12.25
N TYR A 95 4.62 -14.22 11.88
CA TYR A 95 5.86 -13.46 12.02
C TYR A 95 6.25 -13.28 13.49
N SER A 96 7.54 -13.23 13.76
CA SER A 96 8.08 -12.83 15.06
C SER A 96 8.51 -11.37 15.05
N ARG A 97 8.67 -10.76 16.22
CA ARG A 97 9.22 -9.40 16.32
C ARG A 97 10.63 -9.33 15.73
N ASP A 98 11.44 -10.35 15.96
CA ASP A 98 12.83 -10.42 15.46
C ASP A 98 12.86 -10.60 13.93
N SER A 99 11.99 -11.44 13.35
CA SER A 99 11.95 -11.62 11.89
C SER A 99 11.53 -10.34 11.18
N LEU A 100 10.54 -9.62 11.72
CA LEU A 100 10.14 -8.32 11.22
C LEU A 100 11.28 -7.30 11.37
N ALA A 101 11.95 -7.23 12.53
CA ALA A 101 13.04 -6.29 12.76
C ALA A 101 14.23 -6.49 11.78
N ARG A 102 14.54 -7.74 11.42
CA ARG A 102 15.61 -8.06 10.44
C ARG A 102 15.19 -7.84 8.99
N GLN A 103 13.90 -7.92 8.69
CA GLN A 103 13.41 -7.77 7.33
C GLN A 103 13.55 -6.31 6.89
N ARG A 104 14.53 -6.06 6.01
CA ARG A 104 14.78 -4.76 5.41
C ARG A 104 13.66 -4.42 4.43
N CYS A 105 13.37 -3.12 4.36
CA CYS A 105 12.36 -2.58 3.47
C CYS A 105 12.98 -2.25 2.11
N ASP A 106 13.18 -3.27 1.29
CA ASP A 106 13.64 -3.12 -0.09
C ASP A 106 12.45 -2.84 -1.01
N LEU A 107 11.98 -1.59 -1.01
CA LEU A 107 10.82 -1.15 -1.81
C LEU A 107 11.15 -0.94 -3.29
N SER A 108 12.35 -1.31 -3.76
CA SER A 108 12.70 -1.21 -5.18
C SER A 108 12.00 -2.25 -6.07
N ALA A 109 11.29 -3.24 -5.51
CA ALA A 109 10.80 -4.40 -6.27
C ALA A 109 9.27 -4.61 -6.30
N SER A 110 8.48 -3.96 -5.44
CA SER A 110 7.05 -4.30 -5.34
C SER A 110 6.18 -3.06 -5.17
N ALA A 111 5.91 -2.36 -6.27
CA ALA A 111 4.57 -1.82 -6.45
C ALA A 111 3.71 -3.00 -6.93
N PRO A 112 2.69 -3.44 -6.18
CA PRO A 112 1.76 -4.44 -6.68
C PRO A 112 1.06 -3.84 -7.91
N GLY A 113 1.29 -4.46 -9.07
CA GLY A 113 0.65 -4.11 -10.34
C GLY A 113 -0.77 -4.64 -10.44
#